data_AF-A0A259KYW3-F1
#
_entry.id   AF-A0A259KYW3-F1
#
_cell.length_a   1.000
_cell.length_b   1.000
_cell.length_c   1.000
_cell.angle_alpha   90.00
_cell.angle_beta   90.00
_cell.angle_gamma   90.00
#
_symmetry.space_group_name_H-M   'P 1'
#
loop_
_entity.id
_entity.type
_entity.pdbx_description
1 polymer ?
#
loop_
_entity_poly.entity_id
_entity_poly.type
_entity_poly.pdbx_seq_one_letter_code
_entity_poly.pdbx_strand_id
1 'polypeptide(L)'
;MEAPVDWPEQWLGDTGQGNEPSDQWWRAYDDPQLDQWIEQALARNPGLAATAESVIQADLLLENAGADLLPSLRASGSTGRQRSESSDGQSSQRDSTSLGLSLDYELDLWGRLAAAQSGALYERDATRFDYDNARLSLISA
;
A
#
# COMPACT_ATOMS: atom_id res chain seq x y z
N MET A 1 -23.13 -7.40 0.65
CA MET A 1 -22.76 -7.20 2.07
C MET A 1 -23.84 -6.32 2.66
N GLU A 2 -24.65 -6.85 3.57
CA GLU A 2 -25.64 -6.06 4.32
C GLU A 2 -24.87 -5.06 5.19
N ALA A 3 -25.32 -3.81 5.28
CA ALA A 3 -24.69 -2.85 6.19
C ALA A 3 -24.81 -3.36 7.64
N PRO A 4 -23.74 -3.30 8.45
CA PRO A 4 -23.73 -3.89 9.79
C PRO A 4 -24.64 -3.18 10.81
N VAL A 5 -25.27 -2.06 10.42
CA VAL A 5 -26.10 -1.21 11.26
C VAL A 5 -27.32 -0.76 10.46
N ASP A 6 -28.50 -0.88 11.06
CA ASP A 6 -29.75 -0.34 10.52
C ASP A 6 -29.80 1.17 10.80
N TRP A 7 -29.40 1.96 9.80
CA TRP A 7 -29.37 3.41 9.89
C TRP A 7 -30.75 3.98 9.58
N PRO A 8 -31.21 5.04 10.29
CA PRO A 8 -32.44 5.70 9.89
C PRO A 8 -32.27 6.27 8.48
N GLU A 9 -33.28 6.09 7.64
CA GLU A 9 -33.27 6.65 6.28
C GLU A 9 -33.15 8.19 6.27
N GLN A 10 -33.51 8.83 7.38
CA GLN A 10 -33.46 10.29 7.55
C GLN A 10 -32.99 10.65 8.96
N TRP A 11 -32.07 11.60 9.05
CA TRP A 11 -31.67 12.20 10.32
C TRP A 11 -32.74 13.16 10.81
N LEU A 12 -33.02 13.14 12.11
CA LEU A 12 -33.99 14.05 12.72
C LEU A 12 -33.45 15.49 12.64
N GLY A 13 -33.99 16.31 11.74
CA GLY A 13 -33.54 17.69 11.49
C GLY A 13 -33.16 17.99 10.03
N ASP A 14 -33.14 16.99 9.15
CA ASP A 14 -33.00 17.21 7.71
C ASP A 14 -34.27 17.90 7.17
N THR A 15 -34.13 19.17 6.74
CA THR A 15 -35.25 19.98 6.21
C THR A 15 -35.39 19.87 4.70
N GLY A 16 -34.66 18.95 4.06
CA GLY A 16 -34.78 18.65 2.65
C GLY A 16 -33.88 19.53 1.79
N GLN A 17 -33.14 18.85 0.91
CA GLN A 17 -32.04 19.34 0.07
C GLN A 17 -30.76 19.69 0.85
N GLY A 18 -30.20 18.68 1.52
CA GLY A 18 -28.78 18.69 1.85
C GLY A 18 -27.97 18.68 0.57
N ASN A 19 -27.56 19.85 0.09
CA ASN A 19 -26.46 19.91 -0.87
C ASN A 19 -25.25 19.27 -0.18
N GLU A 20 -24.59 18.34 -0.86
CA GLU A 20 -23.28 17.87 -0.39
C GLU A 20 -22.39 19.10 -0.17
N PRO A 21 -21.79 19.25 1.03
CA PRO A 21 -20.86 20.34 1.27
C PRO A 21 -19.76 20.27 0.21
N SER A 22 -19.46 21.39 -0.43
CA SER A 22 -18.35 21.42 -1.39
C SER A 22 -17.06 20.97 -0.69
N ASP A 23 -16.13 20.36 -1.42
CA ASP A 23 -14.78 20.02 -0.95
C ASP A 23 -14.02 21.21 -0.35
N GLN A 24 -14.47 22.43 -0.65
CA GLN A 24 -13.95 23.71 -0.16
C GLN A 24 -14.99 24.49 0.64
N TRP A 25 -15.72 23.81 1.53
CA TRP A 25 -16.82 24.37 2.33
C TRP A 25 -16.44 25.66 3.08
N TRP A 26 -15.17 25.82 3.45
CA TRP A 26 -14.67 27.02 4.13
C TRP A 26 -14.76 28.29 3.28
N ARG A 27 -14.86 28.18 1.95
CA ARG A 27 -15.05 29.36 1.07
C ARG A 27 -16.40 30.03 1.27
N ALA A 28 -17.37 29.36 1.88
CA ALA A 28 -18.66 29.96 2.23
C ALA A 28 -18.54 31.08 3.29
N TYR A 29 -17.42 31.18 4.00
CA TYR A 29 -17.16 32.25 4.96
C TYR A 29 -16.73 33.58 4.31
N ASP A 30 -16.42 33.57 3.01
CA ASP A 30 -15.99 34.76 2.25
C ASP A 30 -14.81 35.52 2.89
N ASP A 31 -13.84 34.76 3.43
CA ASP A 31 -12.62 35.28 4.06
C ASP A 31 -11.37 34.89 3.26
N PRO A 32 -10.77 35.83 2.49
CA PRO A 32 -9.57 35.57 1.70
C PRO A 32 -8.32 35.21 2.51
N GLN A 33 -8.27 35.57 3.80
CA GLN A 33 -7.16 35.22 4.68
C GLN A 33 -7.27 33.77 5.14
N LEU A 34 -8.49 33.32 5.47
CA LEU A 34 -8.79 31.93 5.78
C LEU A 34 -8.44 31.00 4.60
N ASP A 35 -8.82 31.39 3.39
CA ASP A 35 -8.49 30.65 2.16
C ASP A 35 -6.98 30.43 2.02
N GLN A 36 -6.19 31.48 2.21
CA GLN A 36 -4.73 31.40 2.11
C GLN A 36 -4.13 30.48 3.18
N TRP A 37 -4.65 30.50 4.41
CA TRP A 37 -4.16 29.65 5.48
C TRP A 37 -4.48 28.17 5.22
N ILE A 38 -5.69 27.87 4.76
CA ILE A 38 -6.08 26.49 4.44
C ILE A 38 -5.27 25.97 3.25
N GLU A 39 -5.09 26.76 2.19
CA GLU A 39 -4.27 26.37 1.04
C GLU A 39 -2.80 26.13 1.45
N GLN A 40 -2.24 26.96 2.32
CA GLN A 40 -0.88 26.76 2.86
C GLN A 40 -0.79 25.50 3.73
N ALA A 41 -1.79 25.25 4.58
CA ALA A 41 -1.83 24.07 5.43
C ALA A 41 -1.90 22.80 4.57
N LEU A 42 -2.82 22.73 3.61
CA LEU A 42 -2.95 21.60 2.69
C LEU A 42 -1.66 21.36 1.87
N ALA A 43 -0.96 22.42 1.47
CA ALA A 43 0.26 22.28 0.67
C ALA A 43 1.51 21.91 1.48
N ARG A 44 1.55 22.20 2.78
CA ARG A 44 2.79 22.13 3.59
C ARG A 44 2.68 21.33 4.89
N ASN A 45 1.53 20.74 5.19
CA ASN A 45 1.37 19.96 6.40
C ASN A 45 2.16 18.63 6.31
N PRO A 46 3.14 18.39 7.21
CA PRO A 46 3.94 17.16 7.17
C PRO A 46 3.13 15.89 7.49
N GLY A 47 2.06 16.01 8.29
CA GLY A 47 1.16 14.90 8.59
C GLY A 47 0.37 14.45 7.36
N LEU A 48 -0.14 15.42 6.57
CA LEU A 48 -0.81 15.12 5.31
C LEU A 48 0.17 14.55 4.26
N ALA A 49 1.40 15.04 4.23
CA ALA A 49 2.44 14.45 3.40
C ALA A 49 2.76 13.00 3.80
N ALA A 50 2.82 12.70 5.11
CA ALA A 50 3.05 11.34 5.60
C ALA A 50 1.92 10.37 5.20
N THR A 51 0.65 10.80 5.28
CA THR A 51 -0.47 9.94 4.83
C THR A 51 -0.49 9.74 3.33
N ALA A 52 -0.04 10.72 2.53
CA ALA A 52 0.14 10.54 1.09
C ALA A 52 1.20 9.48 0.76
N GLU A 53 2.33 9.47 1.48
CA GLU A 53 3.35 8.43 1.35
C GLU A 53 2.83 7.04 1.77
N SER A 54 1.94 6.97 2.76
CA SER A 54 1.26 5.71 3.11
C SER A 54 0.41 5.18 1.96
N VAL A 55 -0.27 6.04 1.20
CA VAL A 55 -1.01 5.62 -0.01
C VAL A 55 -0.06 5.03 -1.05
N ILE A 56 1.09 5.67 -1.28
CA ILE A 56 2.12 5.16 -2.21
C ILE A 56 2.64 3.80 -1.74
N GLN A 57 2.91 3.65 -0.44
CA GLN A 57 3.31 2.37 0.13
C GLN A 57 2.26 1.28 -0.11
N ALA A 58 0.97 1.59 0.08
CA ALA A 58 -0.11 0.65 -0.14
C ALA A 58 -0.25 0.25 -1.63
N ASP A 59 -0.05 1.20 -2.56
CA ASP A 59 0.01 0.91 -4.00
C ASP A 59 1.14 -0.06 -4.34
N LEU A 60 2.34 0.10 -3.75
CA LEU A 60 3.47 -0.82 -3.96
C LEU A 60 3.22 -2.22 -3.37
N LEU A 61 2.52 -2.30 -2.23
CA LEU A 61 2.13 -3.58 -1.64
C LEU A 61 1.09 -4.31 -2.49
N LEU A 62 0.14 -3.59 -3.09
CA LEU A 62 -0.80 -4.13 -4.06
C LEU A 62 -0.07 -4.65 -5.32
N GLU A 63 0.91 -3.90 -5.83
CA GLU A 63 1.73 -4.35 -6.96
C GLU A 63 2.48 -5.65 -6.62
N ASN A 64 3.09 -5.73 -5.44
CA ASN A 64 3.78 -6.94 -4.98
C ASN A 64 2.82 -8.14 -4.86
N ALA A 65 1.64 -7.95 -4.27
CA ALA A 65 0.61 -8.99 -4.20
C ALA A 65 0.14 -9.44 -5.60
N GLY A 66 0.14 -8.53 -6.58
CA GLY A 66 -0.14 -8.87 -7.98
C GLY A 66 1.01 -9.63 -8.66
N ALA A 67 2.26 -9.36 -8.28
CA ALA A 67 3.43 -10.05 -8.82
C ALA A 67 3.45 -11.55 -8.46
N ASP A 68 2.92 -11.92 -7.29
CA ASP A 68 2.82 -13.32 -6.86
C ASP A 68 1.92 -14.18 -7.79
N LEU A 69 1.00 -13.56 -8.55
CA LEU A 69 0.16 -14.24 -9.54
C LEU A 69 0.91 -14.59 -10.83
N LEU A 70 2.15 -14.12 -10.99
CA LEU A 70 2.96 -14.32 -12.17
C LEU A 70 4.09 -15.34 -11.91
N PRO A 71 4.59 -16.02 -12.96
CA PRO A 71 5.78 -16.85 -12.82
C PRO A 71 7.00 -16.02 -12.41
N SER A 72 7.76 -16.50 -11.43
CA SER A 72 9.02 -15.89 -11.00
C SER A 72 10.21 -16.58 -11.65
N LEU A 73 11.09 -15.80 -12.28
CA LEU A 73 12.31 -16.28 -12.91
C LEU A 73 13.52 -15.84 -12.08
N ARG A 74 14.36 -16.78 -11.66
CA ARG A 74 15.57 -16.49 -10.87
C ARG A 74 16.81 -17.04 -11.57
N ALA A 75 17.83 -16.20 -11.68
CA ALA A 75 19.17 -16.60 -12.08
C ALA A 75 20.07 -16.65 -10.85
N SER A 76 20.87 -17.69 -10.72
CA SER A 76 21.82 -17.86 -9.63
C SER A 76 23.18 -18.28 -10.15
N GLY A 77 24.22 -17.92 -9.41
CA GLY A 77 25.59 -18.32 -9.69
C GLY A 77 26.37 -18.44 -8.38
N SER A 78 27.20 -19.48 -8.28
CA SER A 78 28.05 -19.69 -7.12
C SER A 78 29.41 -20.20 -7.55
N THR A 79 30.43 -19.83 -6.79
CA THR A 79 31.78 -20.40 -6.93
C THR A 79 32.35 -20.63 -5.55
N GLY A 80 33.02 -21.74 -5.35
CA GLY A 80 33.52 -22.16 -4.05
C GLY A 80 34.79 -22.96 -4.17
N ARG A 81 35.59 -22.91 -3.11
CA ARG A 81 36.78 -23.75 -2.93
C ARG A 81 36.67 -24.45 -1.60
N GLN A 82 36.78 -25.77 -1.62
CA GLN A 82 36.84 -26.57 -0.42
C GLN A 82 38.22 -27.20 -0.32
N ARG A 83 38.91 -26.93 0.79
CA ARG A 83 40.15 -27.61 1.16
C ARG A 83 39.85 -28.57 2.31
N SER A 84 40.33 -29.80 2.20
CA SER A 84 40.28 -30.79 3.27
C SER A 84 41.70 -31.25 3.57
N GLU A 85 42.06 -31.24 4.84
CA GLU A 85 43.34 -31.73 5.35
C GLU A 85 43.08 -32.98 6.19
N SER A 86 43.86 -34.02 5.94
CA SER A 86 43.80 -35.28 6.66
C SER A 86 44.95 -35.37 7.68
N SER A 87 44.76 -36.14 8.75
CA SER A 87 45.69 -36.26 9.88
C SER A 87 47.04 -36.89 9.53
N ASP A 88 47.13 -37.56 8.39
CA ASP A 88 48.34 -38.08 7.75
C ASP A 88 49.07 -37.04 6.86
N GLY A 89 48.64 -35.77 6.88
CA GLY A 89 49.30 -34.66 6.20
C GLY A 89 48.94 -34.48 4.73
N GLN A 90 48.01 -35.29 4.21
CA GLN A 90 47.49 -35.12 2.85
C GLN A 90 46.46 -33.99 2.81
N SER A 91 46.60 -33.09 1.84
CA SER A 91 45.60 -32.06 1.58
C SER A 91 44.98 -32.26 0.19
N SER A 92 43.66 -32.11 0.12
CA SER A 92 42.93 -32.07 -1.14
C SER A 92 42.22 -30.73 -1.28
N GLN A 93 42.15 -30.23 -2.50
CA GLN A 93 41.43 -29.01 -2.84
C GLN A 93 40.46 -29.32 -3.97
N ARG A 94 39.23 -28.85 -3.82
CA ARG A 94 38.20 -28.91 -4.85
C ARG A 94 37.65 -27.51 -5.07
N ASP A 95 37.74 -27.07 -6.32
CA ASP A 95 37.06 -25.88 -6.81
C ASP A 95 35.74 -26.29 -7.45
N SER A 96 34.69 -25.51 -7.24
CA SER A 96 33.38 -25.69 -7.87
C SER A 96 32.82 -24.36 -8.34
N THR A 97 32.18 -24.38 -9.51
CA THR A 97 31.44 -23.23 -10.04
C THR A 97 30.12 -23.76 -10.60
N SER A 98 29.03 -23.09 -10.29
CA SER A 98 27.69 -23.41 -10.80
C SER A 98 26.97 -22.15 -11.24
N LEU A 99 26.15 -22.31 -12.28
CA LEU A 99 25.17 -21.33 -12.74
C LEU A 99 23.82 -22.05 -12.82
N GLY A 100 22.75 -21.37 -12.47
CA GLY A 100 21.40 -21.93 -12.45
C GLY A 100 20.38 -20.90 -12.91
N LEU A 101 19.33 -21.39 -13.56
CA LEU A 101 18.12 -20.64 -13.88
C LEU A 101 16.93 -21.46 -13.38
N SER A 102 16.05 -20.85 -12.58
CA SER A 102 14.84 -21.49 -12.08
C SER A 102 13.61 -20.66 -12.43
N LEU A 103 12.51 -21.35 -12.74
CA LEU A 103 11.18 -20.78 -12.97
C LEU A 103 10.24 -21.40 -11.95
N ASP A 104 9.65 -20.56 -11.11
CA ASP A 104 8.72 -20.98 -10.06
C ASP A 104 7.35 -20.34 -10.33
N TYR A 105 6.29 -21.15 -10.41
CA TYR A 105 4.92 -20.67 -10.65
C TYR A 105 3.90 -21.47 -9.83
N GLU A 106 3.04 -20.77 -9.09
CA GLU A 106 1.95 -21.36 -8.32
C GLU A 106 0.63 -21.21 -9.09
N LEU A 107 -0.04 -22.33 -9.34
CA LEU A 107 -1.38 -22.31 -9.95
C LEU A 107 -2.43 -22.05 -8.87
N ASP A 108 -3.11 -20.91 -8.99
CA ASP A 108 -4.14 -20.50 -8.03
C ASP A 108 -5.50 -21.19 -8.28
N LEU A 109 -5.59 -22.49 -7.97
CA LEU A 109 -6.80 -23.29 -8.19
C LEU A 109 -7.97 -22.91 -7.27
N TRP A 110 -7.66 -22.31 -6.12
CA TRP A 110 -8.62 -22.02 -5.06
C TRP A 110 -8.83 -20.52 -4.82
N GLY A 111 -8.15 -19.65 -5.58
CA GLY A 111 -8.26 -18.20 -5.46
C GLY A 111 -7.52 -17.61 -4.25
N ARG A 112 -6.54 -18.32 -3.66
CA ARG A 112 -5.78 -17.85 -2.50
C ARG A 112 -4.97 -16.60 -2.84
N LEU A 113 -4.29 -16.59 -3.98
CA LEU A 113 -3.46 -15.45 -4.41
C LEU A 113 -4.34 -14.30 -4.91
N ALA A 114 -5.40 -14.62 -5.66
CA ALA A 114 -6.39 -13.62 -6.09
C ALA A 114 -7.07 -12.94 -4.89
N ALA A 115 -7.39 -13.69 -3.83
CA ALA A 115 -7.93 -13.13 -2.59
C ALA A 115 -6.91 -12.26 -1.85
N ALA A 116 -5.62 -12.65 -1.83
CA ALA A 116 -4.56 -11.85 -1.24
C ALA A 116 -4.37 -10.51 -1.99
N GLN A 117 -4.37 -10.52 -3.32
CA GLN A 117 -4.34 -9.31 -4.15
C GLN A 117 -5.57 -8.43 -3.89
N SER A 118 -6.76 -9.04 -3.82
CA SER A 118 -8.00 -8.30 -3.52
C SER A 118 -7.95 -7.66 -2.12
N GLY A 119 -7.38 -8.35 -1.13
CA GLY A 119 -7.13 -7.80 0.20
C GLY A 119 -6.21 -6.58 0.15
N ALA A 120 -5.09 -6.67 -0.58
CA ALA A 120 -4.19 -5.54 -0.77
C ALA A 120 -4.85 -4.36 -1.50
N LEU A 121 -5.78 -4.63 -2.42
CA LEU A 121 -6.57 -3.58 -3.10
C LEU A 121 -7.47 -2.84 -2.11
N TYR A 122 -8.19 -3.57 -1.25
CA TYR A 122 -9.04 -2.95 -0.24
C TYR A 122 -8.24 -2.18 0.81
N GLU A 123 -7.05 -2.66 1.20
CA GLU A 123 -6.15 -1.94 2.10
C GLU A 123 -5.66 -0.62 1.47
N ARG A 124 -5.33 -0.65 0.18
CA ARG A 124 -4.97 0.56 -0.57
C ARG A 124 -6.12 1.56 -0.62
N ASP A 125 -7.34 1.09 -0.84
CA ASP A 125 -8.53 1.96 -0.83
C ASP A 125 -8.80 2.54 0.56
N ALA A 126 -8.68 1.74 1.62
CA ALA A 126 -8.78 2.21 3.00
C ALA A 126 -7.74 3.30 3.30
N THR A 127 -6.49 3.11 2.86
CA THR A 127 -5.42 4.09 3.06
C THR A 127 -5.69 5.41 2.32
N ARG A 128 -6.36 5.36 1.17
CA ARG A 128 -6.82 6.59 0.47
C ARG A 128 -7.89 7.32 1.27
N PHE A 129 -8.85 6.60 1.85
CA PHE A 129 -9.84 7.20 2.74
C PHE A 129 -9.22 7.79 4.00
N ASP A 130 -8.15 7.18 4.54
CA ASP A 130 -7.40 7.75 5.65
C ASP A 130 -6.69 9.06 5.28
N TYR A 131 -6.14 9.16 4.05
CA TYR A 131 -5.60 10.41 3.53
C TYR A 131 -6.68 11.49 3.41
N ASP A 132 -7.85 11.16 2.86
CA ASP A 132 -8.97 12.09 2.73
C ASP A 132 -9.50 12.55 4.10
N ASN A 133 -9.55 11.64 5.08
CA ASN A 133 -9.91 11.96 6.46
C ASN A 133 -8.87 12.84 7.14
N ALA A 134 -7.57 12.57 6.96
CA ALA A 134 -6.51 13.43 7.46
C ALA A 134 -6.60 14.84 6.86
N ARG A 135 -6.90 14.93 5.55
CA ARG A 135 -7.15 16.19 4.85
C ARG A 135 -8.34 16.93 5.45
N LEU A 136 -9.47 16.24 5.67
CA LEU A 136 -10.67 16.82 6.27
C LEU A 136 -10.41 17.30 7.70
N SER A 137 -9.77 16.47 8.53
CA SER A 137 -9.40 16.78 9.91
C SER A 137 -8.50 18.01 10.00
N LEU A 138 -7.58 18.17 9.04
CA LEU A 138 -6.68 19.32 8.98
C LEU A 138 -7.42 20.64 8.71
N ILE A 139 -8.46 20.62 7.87
CA ILE A 139 -9.22 21.84 7.52
C ILE A 139 -10.37 22.12 8.49
N SER A 140 -10.76 21.15 9.32
CA SER A 140 -11.82 21.29 10.34
C SER A 140 -11.30 21.52 11.76
N ALA A 141 -9.98 21.43 11.98
CA ALA A 141 -9.33 21.65 13.27
C ALA A 141 -9.25 23.15 13.63
#